data_AF-A0A0C6FTJ8-F1
#
_entry.id   AF-A0A0C6FTJ8-F1
#
_cell.length_a   1.000
_cell.length_b   1.000
_cell.length_c   1.000
_cell.angle_alpha   90.00
_cell.angle_beta   90.00
_cell.angle_gamma   90.00
#
_symmetry.space_group_name_H-M   'P 1'
#
loop_
_entity.id
_entity.type
_entity.pdbx_description
1 polymer ?
#
loop_
_entity_poly.entity_id
_entity_poly.type
_entity_poly.pdbx_seq_one_letter_code
_entity_poly.pdbx_strand_id
1 'polypeptide(L)'
;MLGGALGLLGVLALTGLAATWLARPPKPAGPVVVGTLAPRPVVLPAAWFVRPAAGTDGGRIDLAIPWSELTGSALPGLMRVTATRAPETEAPLSPARRYARFLTAEAQPLPEGLMRRRFRAGTPFEGEDLYLAEGEGGRFAARCTTGPSPEPEAACLSEVRIGALSLRLRFSPERLPAWSAGLAGLERLFGSEP
;
A
#
# COMPACT_ATOMS: atom_id res chain seq x y z
N MET A 1 51.46 36.86 9.87
CA MET A 1 50.31 36.64 10.78
C MET A 1 49.12 36.24 9.93
N LEU A 2 48.82 34.94 9.84
CA LEU A 2 47.60 34.42 9.21
C LEU A 2 46.66 33.95 10.33
N GLY A 3 45.43 34.45 10.35
CA GLY A 3 44.42 33.94 11.28
C GLY A 3 43.22 34.87 11.35
N GLY A 4 42.20 34.65 10.52
CA GLY A 4 40.96 35.43 10.60
C GLY A 4 40.04 35.28 9.40
N ALA A 5 39.69 34.05 8.99
CA ALA A 5 38.70 33.85 7.92
C ALA A 5 37.72 32.68 8.15
N LEU A 6 37.77 31.99 9.30
CA LEU A 6 36.97 30.78 9.54
C LEU A 6 35.69 30.99 10.39
N GLY A 7 35.40 32.21 10.85
CA GLY A 7 34.28 32.44 11.78
C GLY A 7 32.89 32.62 11.14
N LEU A 8 32.80 33.15 9.91
CA LEU A 8 31.54 33.63 9.34
C LEU A 8 30.75 32.58 8.53
N LEU A 9 31.40 31.52 8.04
CA LEU A 9 30.72 30.46 7.28
C LEU A 9 29.95 29.47 8.18
N GLY A 10 30.36 29.31 9.45
CA GLY A 10 29.70 28.40 10.39
C GLY A 10 28.33 28.88 10.88
N VAL A 11 28.16 30.20 11.06
CA VAL A 11 26.96 30.79 11.66
C VAL A 11 25.78 30.80 10.68
N LEU A 12 26.02 31.05 9.39
CA LEU A 12 24.98 31.01 8.35
C LEU A 12 24.46 29.59 8.06
N ALA A 13 25.34 28.58 8.14
CA ALA A 13 24.93 27.19 7.97
C ALA A 13 24.04 26.69 9.12
N LEU A 14 24.34 27.11 10.37
CA LEU A 14 23.56 26.74 11.56
C LEU A 14 22.18 27.41 11.59
N THR A 15 22.06 28.67 11.18
CA THR A 15 20.75 29.35 11.11
C THR A 15 19.86 28.81 10.01
N GLY A 16 20.42 28.45 8.84
CA GLY A 16 19.69 27.79 7.75
C GLY A 16 19.13 26.42 8.14
N LEU A 17 19.91 25.62 8.88
CA LEU A 17 19.46 24.33 9.42
C LEU A 17 18.38 24.48 10.51
N ALA A 18 18.49 25.50 11.37
CA ALA A 18 17.46 25.79 12.37
C ALA A 18 16.14 26.24 11.71
N ALA A 19 16.20 27.15 10.73
CA ALA A 19 15.01 27.62 10.02
C ALA A 19 14.28 26.49 9.28
N THR A 20 15.02 25.55 8.68
CA THR A 20 14.44 24.39 7.99
C THR A 20 13.88 23.33 8.95
N TRP A 21 14.32 23.29 10.21
CA TRP A 21 13.76 22.41 11.24
C TRP A 21 12.47 23.00 11.84
N LEU A 22 12.42 24.32 12.08
CA LEU A 22 11.22 25.02 12.58
C LEU A 22 10.11 25.15 11.51
N ALA A 23 10.45 25.16 10.23
CA ALA A 23 9.47 25.23 9.14
C ALA A 23 8.81 23.88 8.81
N ARG A 24 9.16 22.79 9.50
CA ARG A 24 8.47 21.51 9.32
C ARG A 24 7.13 21.59 10.03
N PRO A 25 6.00 21.53 9.30
CA PRO A 25 4.70 21.50 9.95
C PRO A 25 4.66 20.28 10.88
N PRO A 26 4.15 20.42 12.11
CA PRO A 26 4.05 19.30 13.04
C PRO A 26 3.21 18.20 12.38
N LYS A 27 3.67 16.94 12.48
CA LYS A 27 2.84 15.79 12.08
C LYS A 27 1.54 15.90 12.89
N PRO A 28 0.35 15.93 12.23
CA PRO A 28 -0.89 16.03 12.98
C PRO A 28 -0.91 14.90 14.02
N ALA A 29 -1.13 15.25 15.29
CA ALA A 29 -1.15 14.27 16.37
C ALA A 29 -2.52 13.59 16.50
N GLY A 30 -3.57 14.21 15.93
CA GLY A 30 -4.95 13.75 16.00
C GLY A 30 -5.39 12.94 14.78
N PRO A 31 -6.58 12.31 14.86
CA PRO A 31 -7.18 11.65 13.71
C PRO A 31 -7.49 12.65 12.59
N VAL A 32 -7.38 12.19 11.34
CA VAL A 32 -7.65 12.94 10.12
C VAL A 32 -8.97 12.45 9.52
N VAL A 33 -9.85 13.39 9.19
CA VAL A 33 -11.10 13.10 8.49
C VAL A 33 -10.88 13.19 6.98
N VAL A 34 -11.17 12.09 6.27
CA VAL A 34 -11.07 11.98 4.82
C VAL A 34 -12.46 12.00 4.21
N GLY A 35 -12.90 13.14 3.68
CA GLY A 35 -14.25 13.29 3.10
C GLY A 35 -14.33 13.21 1.57
N THR A 36 -13.23 13.41 0.84
CA THR A 36 -13.28 13.62 -0.63
C THR A 36 -13.28 12.32 -1.46
N LEU A 37 -12.90 11.20 -0.85
CA LEU A 37 -12.66 9.93 -1.53
C LEU A 37 -13.82 8.95 -1.43
N ALA A 38 -14.53 8.95 -0.31
CA ALA A 38 -15.65 8.07 -0.03
C ALA A 38 -16.93 8.90 0.21
N PRO A 39 -18.12 8.34 -0.02
CA PRO A 39 -19.39 9.02 0.25
C PRO A 39 -19.54 9.43 1.73
N ARG A 40 -18.89 8.68 2.62
CA ARG A 40 -18.83 8.95 4.06
C ARG A 40 -17.41 9.31 4.45
N PRO A 41 -17.21 10.35 5.27
CA PRO A 41 -15.89 10.68 5.76
C PRO A 41 -15.34 9.54 6.63
N VAL A 42 -14.11 9.10 6.34
CA VAL A 42 -13.41 8.09 7.15
C VAL A 42 -12.43 8.81 8.07
N VAL A 43 -12.43 8.41 9.35
CA VAL A 43 -11.52 8.95 10.36
C VAL A 43 -10.32 8.01 10.51
N LEU A 44 -9.13 8.49 10.15
CA LEU A 44 -7.90 7.68 10.13
C LEU A 44 -6.83 8.30 11.04
N PRO A 45 -6.03 7.50 11.77
CA PRO A 45 -4.90 8.02 12.52
C PRO A 45 -3.91 8.77 11.63
N ALA A 46 -3.56 10.01 11.99
CA ALA A 46 -2.56 10.79 11.26
C ALA A 46 -1.20 10.09 11.15
N ALA A 47 -0.89 9.21 12.10
CA ALA A 47 0.32 8.39 12.08
C ALA A 47 0.45 7.54 10.80
N TRP A 48 -0.68 7.10 10.23
CA TRP A 48 -0.73 6.22 9.06
C TRP A 48 -0.46 6.95 7.75
N PHE A 49 -0.59 8.27 7.67
CA PHE A 49 -0.42 9.00 6.42
C PHE A 49 1.05 9.05 5.99
N VAL A 50 1.33 8.60 4.76
CA VAL A 50 2.69 8.62 4.18
C VAL A 50 3.08 10.04 3.74
N ARG A 51 2.11 10.82 3.26
CA ARG A 51 2.27 12.27 3.01
C ARG A 51 1.29 13.04 3.88
N PRO A 52 1.59 14.30 4.26
CA PRO A 52 0.66 15.12 5.02
C PRO A 52 -0.73 15.14 4.36
N ALA A 53 -1.78 14.95 5.16
CA ALA A 53 -3.16 14.95 4.66
C ALA A 53 -3.62 16.33 4.18
N ALA A 54 -2.90 17.40 4.55
CA ALA A 54 -3.14 18.74 4.03
C ALA A 54 -2.84 18.75 2.52
N GLY A 55 -3.89 18.83 1.70
CA GLY A 55 -3.80 18.81 0.24
C GLY A 55 -4.28 17.52 -0.44
N THR A 56 -5.10 16.68 0.20
CA THR A 56 -5.79 15.53 -0.46
C THR A 56 -6.89 15.95 -1.46
N ASP A 57 -6.76 17.11 -2.08
CA ASP A 57 -7.69 17.64 -3.10
C ASP A 57 -7.68 16.80 -4.38
N GLY A 58 -6.67 15.91 -4.54
CA GLY A 58 -6.45 15.09 -5.73
C GLY A 58 -7.11 13.70 -5.75
N GLY A 59 -8.06 13.40 -4.86
CA GLY A 59 -8.78 12.12 -4.90
C GLY A 59 -7.88 10.89 -4.74
N ARG A 60 -6.78 11.03 -3.98
CA ARG A 60 -5.82 9.95 -3.67
C ARG A 60 -5.29 10.11 -2.25
N ILE A 61 -5.18 8.99 -1.53
CA ILE A 61 -4.51 8.89 -0.23
C ILE A 61 -3.48 7.79 -0.26
N ASP A 62 -2.33 8.03 0.38
CA ASP A 62 -1.29 7.03 0.61
C ASP A 62 -1.11 6.82 2.13
N LEU A 63 -1.31 5.59 2.58
CA LEU A 63 -1.21 5.16 3.98
C LEU A 63 -0.15 4.07 4.15
N ALA A 64 0.39 4.00 5.35
CA ALA A 64 1.17 2.90 5.90
C ALA A 64 0.47 2.44 7.18
N ILE A 65 -0.40 1.45 7.04
CA ILE A 65 -1.23 0.94 8.13
C ILE A 65 -0.47 -0.21 8.81
N PRO A 66 -0.30 -0.19 10.15
CA PRO A 66 0.28 -1.33 10.85
C PRO A 66 -0.57 -2.59 10.63
N TRP A 67 0.08 -3.72 10.35
CA TRP A 67 -0.60 -4.97 10.08
C TRP A 67 -1.45 -5.45 11.28
N SER A 68 -0.97 -5.17 12.49
CA SER A 68 -1.68 -5.44 13.74
C SER A 68 -3.02 -4.70 13.82
N GLU A 69 -3.12 -3.48 13.28
CA GLU A 69 -4.38 -2.72 13.25
C GLU A 69 -5.41 -3.33 12.28
N LEU A 70 -4.94 -3.94 11.19
CA LEU A 70 -5.81 -4.61 10.22
C LEU A 70 -6.29 -5.98 10.72
N THR A 71 -5.40 -6.73 11.37
CA THR A 71 -5.63 -8.16 11.64
C THR A 71 -5.82 -8.52 13.11
N GLY A 72 -5.46 -7.63 14.04
CA GLY A 72 -5.34 -7.96 15.46
C GLY A 72 -4.15 -8.88 15.79
N SER A 73 -3.32 -9.23 14.80
CA SER A 73 -2.16 -10.09 15.02
C SER A 73 -0.99 -9.33 15.67
N ALA A 74 -0.14 -10.06 16.40
CA ALA A 74 1.09 -9.52 16.97
C ALA A 74 2.23 -9.38 15.94
N LEU A 75 2.03 -9.85 14.70
CA LEU A 75 3.07 -9.81 13.66
C LEU A 75 3.34 -8.35 13.26
N PRO A 76 4.57 -7.84 13.44
CA PRO A 76 4.89 -6.46 13.13
C PRO A 76 4.88 -6.20 11.62
N GLY A 77 4.97 -4.92 11.27
CA GLY A 77 5.16 -4.39 9.92
C GLY A 77 3.91 -3.78 9.32
N LEU A 78 3.96 -3.46 8.02
CA LEU A 78 3.05 -2.49 7.41
C LEU A 78 2.30 -3.06 6.21
N MET A 79 1.10 -2.55 6.00
CA MET A 79 0.36 -2.59 4.74
C MET A 79 0.40 -1.18 4.15
N ARG A 80 1.08 -1.00 3.02
CA ARG A 80 1.05 0.25 2.27
C ARG A 80 -0.22 0.27 1.42
N VAL A 81 -1.04 1.30 1.58
CA VAL A 81 -2.33 1.42 0.87
C VAL A 81 -2.34 2.72 0.09
N THR A 82 -2.49 2.63 -1.22
CA THR A 82 -2.90 3.76 -2.05
C THR A 82 -4.39 3.63 -2.31
N ALA A 83 -5.19 4.55 -1.79
CA ALA A 83 -6.64 4.61 -2.02
C ALA A 83 -6.96 5.71 -3.04
N THR A 84 -7.72 5.37 -4.07
CA THR A 84 -8.29 6.32 -5.04
C THR A 84 -9.78 6.06 -5.22
N ARG A 85 -10.52 7.03 -5.79
CA ARG A 85 -11.87 6.73 -6.28
C ARG A 85 -11.78 5.69 -7.39
N ALA A 86 -12.62 4.68 -7.31
CA ALA A 86 -12.67 3.64 -8.31
C ALA A 86 -13.45 4.14 -9.54
N PRO A 87 -13.04 3.77 -10.77
CA PRO A 87 -13.73 4.23 -11.98
C PRO A 87 -15.18 3.73 -12.02
N GLU A 88 -16.05 4.54 -12.62
CA GLU A 88 -17.48 4.23 -12.82
C GLU A 88 -17.72 3.27 -14.00
N THR A 89 -16.67 2.92 -14.74
CA THR A 89 -16.73 1.95 -15.84
C THR A 89 -16.95 0.53 -15.35
N GLU A 90 -17.30 -0.38 -16.27
CA GLU A 90 -17.44 -1.81 -16.00
C GLU A 90 -16.23 -2.38 -15.25
N ALA A 91 -16.50 -3.37 -14.38
CA ALA A 91 -15.47 -4.03 -13.60
C ALA A 91 -14.38 -4.62 -14.52
N PRO A 92 -13.10 -4.43 -14.21
CA PRO A 92 -12.02 -5.03 -14.99
C PRO A 92 -12.17 -6.55 -15.09
N LEU A 93 -11.58 -7.14 -16.12
CA LEU A 93 -11.41 -8.59 -16.20
C LEU A 93 -10.85 -9.15 -14.88
N SER A 94 -11.34 -10.34 -14.49
CA SER A 94 -10.82 -11.06 -13.32
C SER A 94 -9.29 -11.17 -13.42
N PRO A 95 -8.56 -11.15 -12.28
CA PRO A 95 -7.11 -11.26 -12.29
C PRO A 95 -6.60 -12.47 -13.10
N ALA A 96 -7.23 -13.63 -12.94
CA ALA A 96 -6.89 -14.82 -13.72
C ALA A 96 -7.02 -14.59 -15.23
N ARG A 97 -8.12 -13.97 -15.72
CA ARG A 97 -8.30 -13.63 -17.14
C ARG A 97 -7.35 -12.53 -17.61
N ARG A 98 -7.12 -11.50 -16.80
CA ARG A 98 -6.22 -10.38 -17.10
C ARG A 98 -4.81 -10.88 -17.40
N TYR A 99 -4.35 -11.87 -16.63
CA TYR A 99 -2.99 -12.42 -16.72
C TYR A 99 -2.87 -13.73 -17.49
N ALA A 100 -3.96 -14.36 -17.91
CA ALA A 100 -3.99 -15.69 -18.52
C ALA A 100 -2.91 -15.91 -19.59
N ARG A 101 -2.72 -14.93 -20.48
CA ARG A 101 -1.74 -15.01 -21.59
C ARG A 101 -0.29 -15.00 -21.16
N PHE A 102 0.03 -14.73 -19.89
CA PHE A 102 1.40 -14.65 -19.37
C PHE A 102 1.74 -15.80 -18.41
N LEU A 103 0.76 -16.62 -18.05
CA LEU A 103 0.93 -17.67 -17.04
C LEU A 103 1.42 -18.98 -17.66
N THR A 104 2.12 -19.77 -16.86
CA THR A 104 2.34 -21.19 -17.14
C THR A 104 1.05 -21.98 -16.91
N ALA A 105 1.03 -23.24 -17.37
CA ALA A 105 -0.08 -24.15 -17.10
C ALA A 105 -0.12 -24.63 -15.64
N GLU A 106 1.01 -24.55 -14.93
CA GLU A 106 1.13 -24.98 -13.54
C GLU A 106 0.29 -24.11 -12.60
N ALA A 107 -0.41 -24.78 -11.70
CA ALA A 107 -1.18 -24.18 -10.63
C ALA A 107 -0.99 -25.00 -9.36
N GLN A 108 -0.60 -24.34 -8.28
CA GLN A 108 -0.33 -24.99 -7.00
C GLN A 108 -1.30 -24.47 -5.94
N PRO A 109 -2.08 -25.35 -5.29
CA PRO A 109 -2.88 -24.96 -4.15
C PRO A 109 -2.01 -24.62 -2.95
N LEU A 110 -2.44 -23.61 -2.21
CA LEU A 110 -1.85 -23.11 -0.98
C LEU A 110 -2.94 -23.00 0.10
N PRO A 111 -2.55 -22.86 1.37
CA PRO A 111 -3.50 -22.59 2.45
C PRO A 111 -4.36 -21.34 2.20
N GLU A 112 -5.44 -21.20 2.96
CA GLU A 112 -6.40 -20.09 2.86
C GLU A 112 -7.03 -19.89 1.48
N GLY A 113 -7.25 -20.98 0.74
CA GLY A 113 -7.92 -20.96 -0.56
C GLY A 113 -7.14 -20.22 -1.65
N LEU A 114 -5.81 -20.08 -1.49
CA LEU A 114 -4.96 -19.48 -2.51
C LEU A 114 -4.49 -20.51 -3.53
N MET A 115 -4.45 -20.10 -4.79
CA MET A 115 -3.79 -20.79 -5.88
C MET A 115 -2.61 -19.95 -6.35
N ARG A 116 -1.42 -20.54 -6.37
CA ARG A 116 -0.21 -19.94 -6.94
C ARG A 116 -0.06 -20.37 -8.39
N ARG A 117 0.22 -19.40 -9.27
CA ARG A 117 0.55 -19.60 -10.68
C ARG A 117 1.79 -18.80 -11.03
N ARG A 118 2.67 -19.38 -11.85
CA ARG A 118 3.92 -18.74 -12.24
C ARG A 118 3.77 -17.98 -13.55
N PHE A 119 4.43 -16.83 -13.66
CA PHE A 119 4.56 -16.13 -14.94
C PHE A 119 5.63 -16.78 -15.82
N ARG A 120 5.40 -16.83 -17.14
CA ARG A 120 6.36 -17.36 -18.10
C ARG A 120 7.59 -16.44 -18.20
N ALA A 121 8.74 -17.05 -18.45
CA ALA A 121 9.95 -16.32 -18.83
C ALA A 121 9.72 -15.51 -20.12
N GLY A 122 10.42 -14.39 -20.26
CA GLY A 122 10.29 -13.43 -21.35
C GLY A 122 9.03 -12.55 -21.29
N THR A 123 8.20 -12.67 -20.24
CA THR A 123 7.05 -11.78 -20.04
C THR A 123 7.44 -10.57 -19.18
N PRO A 124 6.67 -9.46 -19.22
CA PRO A 124 6.91 -8.32 -18.31
C PRO A 124 6.77 -8.65 -16.81
N PHE A 125 6.30 -9.84 -16.49
CA PHE A 125 6.06 -10.32 -15.12
C PHE A 125 7.00 -11.48 -14.76
N GLU A 126 8.03 -11.71 -15.57
CA GLU A 126 9.08 -12.67 -15.22
C GLU A 126 9.67 -12.35 -13.85
N GLY A 127 9.92 -13.40 -13.06
CA GLY A 127 10.41 -13.24 -11.70
C GLY A 127 9.30 -12.88 -10.69
N GLU A 128 8.02 -12.93 -11.07
CA GLU A 128 6.89 -12.84 -10.14
C GLU A 128 6.06 -14.12 -10.15
N ASP A 129 5.32 -14.34 -9.05
CA ASP A 129 4.25 -15.32 -8.94
C ASP A 129 2.90 -14.60 -8.76
N LEU A 130 1.84 -15.15 -9.35
CA LEU A 130 0.46 -14.70 -9.18
C LEU A 130 -0.25 -15.61 -8.17
N TYR A 131 -0.78 -15.01 -7.11
CA TYR A 131 -1.60 -15.65 -6.09
C TYR A 131 -3.06 -15.24 -6.32
N LEU A 132 -3.96 -16.21 -6.36
CA LEU A 132 -5.38 -16.02 -6.63
C LEU A 132 -6.18 -16.67 -5.52
N ALA A 133 -7.08 -15.94 -4.87
CA ALA A 133 -8.13 -16.57 -4.09
C ALA A 133 -9.11 -17.32 -5.01
N GLU A 134 -9.94 -18.20 -4.45
CA GLU A 134 -10.99 -18.91 -5.18
C GLU A 134 -11.87 -17.99 -6.05
N GLY A 135 -12.48 -18.56 -7.10
CA GLY A 135 -13.30 -17.79 -8.03
C GLY A 135 -12.50 -16.81 -8.89
N GLU A 136 -11.42 -17.29 -9.52
CA GLU A 136 -10.59 -16.52 -10.47
C GLU A 136 -9.87 -15.30 -9.86
N GLY A 137 -9.69 -15.27 -8.53
CA GLY A 137 -9.10 -14.16 -7.79
C GLY A 137 -10.03 -12.96 -7.62
N GLY A 138 -11.35 -13.15 -7.73
CA GLY A 138 -12.33 -12.06 -7.63
C GLY A 138 -12.30 -11.34 -6.28
N ARG A 139 -12.12 -12.08 -5.18
CA ARG A 139 -12.01 -11.50 -3.84
C ARG A 139 -10.62 -10.95 -3.55
N PHE A 140 -9.59 -11.66 -4.00
CA PHE A 140 -8.20 -11.28 -3.79
C PHE A 140 -7.30 -11.89 -4.85
N ALA A 141 -6.36 -11.08 -5.32
CA ALA A 141 -5.22 -11.53 -6.09
C ALA A 141 -4.01 -10.68 -5.73
N ALA A 142 -2.82 -11.28 -5.72
CA ALA A 142 -1.57 -10.58 -5.50
C ALA A 142 -0.50 -11.08 -6.46
N ARG A 143 0.30 -10.16 -6.98
CA ARG A 143 1.56 -10.50 -7.66
C ARG A 143 2.69 -10.25 -6.70
N CYS A 144 3.59 -11.22 -6.55
CA CYS A 144 4.71 -11.08 -5.63
C CYS A 144 6.01 -11.40 -6.35
N THR A 145 7.03 -10.55 -6.15
CA THR A 145 8.39 -10.81 -6.61
C THR A 145 8.91 -12.11 -6.00
N THR A 146 9.57 -12.91 -6.82
CA THR A 146 10.27 -14.13 -6.42
C THR A 146 11.75 -13.80 -6.20
N GLY A 147 12.34 -14.37 -5.15
CA GLY A 147 13.74 -14.12 -4.80
C GLY A 147 14.00 -12.78 -4.10
N PRO A 148 15.26 -12.32 -4.04
CA PRO A 148 15.64 -11.09 -3.34
C PRO A 148 14.98 -9.86 -3.98
N SER A 149 14.33 -9.04 -3.15
CA SER A 149 13.73 -7.76 -3.55
C SER A 149 14.42 -6.60 -2.81
N PRO A 150 14.65 -5.45 -3.47
CA PRO A 150 15.16 -4.25 -2.80
C PRO A 150 14.18 -3.67 -1.79
N GLU A 151 12.87 -3.95 -1.92
CA GLU A 151 11.84 -3.54 -0.97
C GLU A 151 11.00 -4.76 -0.53
N PRO A 152 11.55 -5.62 0.37
CA PRO A 152 10.88 -6.87 0.76
C PRO A 152 9.52 -6.63 1.42
N GLU A 153 9.38 -5.55 2.20
CA GLU A 153 8.10 -5.14 2.83
C GLU A 153 7.00 -4.71 1.84
N ALA A 154 7.34 -4.56 0.55
CA ALA A 154 6.42 -4.13 -0.50
C ALA A 154 6.55 -4.98 -1.77
N ALA A 155 7.04 -6.22 -1.62
CA ALA A 155 7.32 -7.14 -2.71
C ALA A 155 6.06 -7.81 -3.28
N CYS A 156 4.95 -7.82 -2.54
CA CYS A 156 3.64 -8.17 -3.06
C CYS A 156 2.83 -6.91 -3.42
N LEU A 157 2.10 -6.97 -4.52
CA LEU A 157 1.14 -5.97 -4.98
C LEU A 157 -0.22 -6.61 -5.18
N SER A 158 -1.25 -6.02 -4.57
CA SER A 158 -2.64 -6.40 -4.79
C SER A 158 -3.47 -5.17 -5.18
N GLU A 159 -4.50 -5.37 -6.00
CA GLU A 159 -5.49 -4.34 -6.32
C GLU A 159 -6.85 -4.88 -5.94
N VAL A 160 -7.54 -4.20 -5.03
CA VAL A 160 -8.87 -4.58 -4.55
C VAL A 160 -9.82 -3.40 -4.65
N ARG A 161 -11.11 -3.68 -4.85
CA ARG A 161 -12.17 -2.67 -4.82
C ARG A 161 -12.99 -2.85 -3.56
N ILE A 162 -13.13 -1.77 -2.78
CA ILE A 162 -13.97 -1.74 -1.57
C ILE A 162 -14.94 -0.57 -1.73
N GLY A 163 -16.22 -0.88 -1.95
CA GLY A 163 -17.24 0.12 -2.27
C GLY A 163 -16.85 0.99 -3.46
N ALA A 164 -16.77 2.30 -3.23
CA ALA A 164 -16.39 3.30 -4.24
C ALA A 164 -14.86 3.52 -4.37
N LEU A 165 -14.05 2.75 -3.64
CA LEU A 165 -12.60 2.91 -3.59
C LEU A 165 -11.86 1.80 -4.32
N SER A 166 -10.82 2.17 -5.04
CA SER A 166 -9.82 1.28 -5.59
C SER A 166 -8.59 1.38 -4.70
N LEU A 167 -8.20 0.26 -4.10
CA LEU A 167 -7.05 0.18 -3.21
C LEU A 167 -5.94 -0.59 -3.91
N ARG A 168 -4.77 0.04 -4.03
CA ARG A 168 -3.53 -0.65 -4.37
C ARG A 168 -2.75 -0.91 -3.09
N LEU A 169 -2.55 -2.18 -2.81
CA LEU A 169 -1.91 -2.69 -1.61
C LEU A 169 -0.48 -3.10 -1.93
N ARG A 170 0.47 -2.77 -1.05
CA ARG A 170 1.82 -3.32 -1.08
C ARG A 170 2.25 -3.81 0.29
N PHE A 171 2.78 -5.03 0.33
CA PHE A 171 3.06 -5.73 1.58
C PHE A 171 4.14 -6.82 1.43
N SER A 172 4.65 -7.30 2.56
CA SER A 172 5.59 -8.43 2.62
C SER A 172 4.93 -9.76 2.25
N PRO A 173 5.58 -10.64 1.47
CA PRO A 173 5.05 -11.97 1.14
C PRO A 173 4.67 -12.83 2.36
N GLU A 174 5.30 -12.60 3.52
CA GLU A 174 4.99 -13.30 4.78
C GLU A 174 3.54 -13.10 5.25
N ARG A 175 2.83 -12.10 4.71
CA ARG A 175 1.42 -11.82 5.04
C ARG A 175 0.42 -12.53 4.13
N LEU A 176 0.87 -13.16 3.04
CA LEU A 176 0.00 -13.92 2.14
C LEU A 176 -0.86 -14.96 2.88
N PRO A 177 -0.35 -15.72 3.87
CA PRO A 177 -1.18 -16.68 4.62
C PRO A 177 -2.29 -16.05 5.46
N ALA A 178 -2.31 -14.73 5.63
CA ALA A 178 -3.33 -14.01 6.38
C ALA A 178 -4.01 -12.93 5.52
N TRP A 179 -4.01 -13.12 4.19
CA TRP A 179 -4.58 -12.18 3.22
C TRP A 179 -6.05 -11.84 3.53
N SER A 180 -6.84 -12.84 3.93
CA SER A 180 -8.28 -12.72 4.17
C SER A 180 -8.57 -11.82 5.36
N ALA A 181 -7.82 -11.98 6.46
CA ALA A 181 -7.89 -11.11 7.63
C ALA A 181 -7.45 -9.69 7.30
N GLY A 182 -6.38 -9.52 6.51
CA GLY A 182 -5.92 -8.21 6.07
C GLY A 182 -6.97 -7.48 5.23
N LEU A 183 -7.60 -8.19 4.28
CA LEU A 183 -8.69 -7.66 3.47
C LEU A 183 -9.91 -7.28 4.31
N ALA A 184 -10.32 -8.15 5.25
CA ALA A 184 -11.42 -7.86 6.17
C ALA A 184 -11.14 -6.62 7.05
N GLY A 185 -9.89 -6.41 7.46
CA GLY A 185 -9.47 -5.17 8.14
C GLY A 185 -9.66 -3.93 7.29
N LEU A 186 -9.28 -3.99 6.01
CA LEU A 186 -9.50 -2.89 5.06
C LEU A 186 -10.99 -2.67 4.78
N GLU A 187 -11.78 -3.73 4.68
CA GLU A 187 -13.24 -3.65 4.53
C GLU A 187 -13.89 -2.98 5.74
N ARG A 188 -13.42 -3.23 6.98
CA ARG A 188 -13.92 -2.50 8.16
C ARG A 188 -13.55 -1.02 8.16
N LEU A 189 -12.39 -0.66 7.61
CA LEU A 189 -11.91 0.74 7.58
C LEU A 189 -12.53 1.55 6.45
N PHE A 190 -12.73 0.93 5.28
CA PHE A 190 -13.10 1.59 4.03
C PHE A 190 -14.44 1.16 3.47
N GLY A 191 -15.00 0.07 3.99
CA GLY A 191 -16.32 -0.42 3.62
C GLY A 191 -17.39 0.55 4.12
N SER A 192 -18.31 0.85 3.22
CA SER A 192 -19.58 1.47 3.59
C SER A 192 -20.52 0.32 3.94
N GLU A 193 -20.80 0.07 5.23
CA GLU A 193 -22.08 -0.61 5.51
C GLU A 193 -23.22 0.34 5.07
N PRO A 194 -24.27 -0.19 4.42
CA PRO A 194 -25.49 0.58 4.18
C PRO A 194 -26.10 1.14 5.47
#